data_AF-A0A3N1PCM7-F1
#
_entry.id   AF-A0A3N1PCM7-F1
#
_cell.length_a   1.000
_cell.length_b   1.000
_cell.length_c   1.000
_cell.angle_alpha   90.00
_cell.angle_beta   90.00
_cell.angle_gamma   90.00
#
_symmetry.space_group_name_H-M   'P 1'
#
loop_
_entity.id
_entity.type
_entity.pdbx_description
1 polymer ?
#
loop_
_entity_poly.entity_id
_entity_poly.type
_entity_poly.pdbx_seq_one_letter_code
_entity_poly.pdbx_strand_id
1 'polypeptide(L)'
;MQITVGHRYPFHEELANTITHGLGVFCSIAGGAVLIALAAVYGDAWQIVSASIFVSALLMLYTASTLYHAIPHENTKARLKIFDHCAIFVLIAGTYTPFTLIALRGVWGWSLFGTVWGLAALGIGFKLFFTGRFRGISTAIYVAMGWLVLVAIKPMSEALTSMELSWLVWGGLFYTLGTIFYMFRRIPYGHAIWHCFVLGGSVCHYAAVMLQVIND
;
A
#
# COMPACT_ATOMS: atom_id res chain seq x y z
N MET A 1 -13.27 -22.93 13.21
CA MET A 1 -13.49 -22.20 11.95
C MET A 1 -12.58 -22.80 10.88
N GLN A 2 -13.12 -23.64 9.98
CA GLN A 2 -12.35 -24.14 8.83
C GLN A 2 -12.15 -22.96 7.86
N ILE A 3 -10.91 -22.47 7.76
CA ILE A 3 -10.55 -21.44 6.77
C ILE A 3 -10.12 -22.20 5.52
N THR A 4 -11.01 -22.36 4.55
CA THR A 4 -10.67 -23.01 3.29
C THR A 4 -9.84 -22.07 2.43
N VAL A 5 -8.69 -22.56 1.95
CA VAL A 5 -7.91 -21.88 0.92
C VAL A 5 -8.74 -21.95 -0.36
N GLY A 6 -9.16 -20.80 -0.90
CA GLY A 6 -9.81 -20.72 -2.22
C GLY A 6 -8.87 -21.18 -3.35
N HIS A 7 -9.19 -20.81 -4.59
CA HIS A 7 -8.36 -21.13 -5.77
C HIS A 7 -6.85 -20.95 -5.53
N ARG A 8 -6.08 -22.04 -5.73
CA ARG A 8 -4.61 -22.08 -5.64
C ARG A 8 -4.00 -21.76 -7.01
N TYR A 9 -2.95 -20.97 -7.00
CA TYR A 9 -2.16 -20.73 -8.21
C TYR A 9 -1.25 -21.93 -8.50
N PRO A 10 -0.91 -22.17 -9.78
CA PRO A 10 0.16 -23.10 -10.13
C PRO A 10 1.48 -22.70 -9.46
N PHE A 11 2.37 -23.68 -9.22
CA PHE A 11 3.64 -23.45 -8.53
C PHE A 11 4.49 -22.32 -9.16
N HIS A 12 4.57 -22.27 -10.50
CA HIS A 12 5.33 -21.24 -11.21
C HIS A 12 4.76 -19.84 -11.00
N GLU A 13 3.43 -19.70 -10.88
CA GLU A 13 2.80 -18.42 -10.57
C GLU A 13 3.01 -18.04 -9.10
N GLU A 14 2.90 -18.98 -8.16
CA GLU A 14 3.24 -18.75 -6.75
C GLU A 14 4.70 -18.29 -6.59
N LEU A 15 5.62 -18.89 -7.34
CA LEU A 15 7.03 -18.49 -7.35
C LEU A 15 7.19 -17.06 -7.90
N ALA A 16 6.56 -16.72 -9.01
CA ALA A 16 6.59 -15.36 -9.57
C ALA A 16 6.01 -14.33 -8.59
N ASN A 17 4.88 -14.65 -7.94
CA ASN A 17 4.27 -13.82 -6.91
C ASN A 17 5.19 -13.62 -5.71
N THR A 18 5.86 -14.69 -5.27
CA THR A 18 6.83 -14.66 -4.15
C THR A 18 8.03 -13.80 -4.48
N ILE A 19 8.63 -13.96 -5.68
CA ILE A 19 9.82 -13.21 -6.11
C ILE A 19 9.51 -11.72 -6.25
N THR A 20 8.41 -11.37 -6.93
CA THR A 20 8.03 -9.97 -7.16
C THR A 20 7.86 -9.20 -5.86
N HIS A 21 7.03 -9.68 -4.93
CA HIS A 21 6.89 -9.01 -3.63
C HIS A 21 8.07 -9.23 -2.68
N GLY A 22 8.82 -10.33 -2.83
CA GLY A 22 10.07 -10.54 -2.10
C GLY A 22 11.11 -9.46 -2.42
N LEU A 23 11.23 -9.07 -3.69
CA LEU A 23 12.01 -7.90 -4.09
C LEU A 23 11.50 -6.62 -3.42
N GLY A 24 10.18 -6.45 -3.33
CA GLY A 24 9.53 -5.37 -2.59
C GLY A 24 9.95 -5.28 -1.12
N VAL A 25 10.14 -6.42 -0.44
CA VAL A 25 10.68 -6.46 0.94
C VAL A 25 12.07 -5.84 0.99
N PHE A 26 13.00 -6.31 0.14
CA PHE A 26 14.38 -5.80 0.12
C PHE A 26 14.44 -4.31 -0.24
N CYS A 27 13.67 -3.89 -1.25
CA CYS A 27 13.55 -2.48 -1.64
C CYS A 27 12.97 -1.63 -0.50
N SER A 28 12.00 -2.14 0.25
CA SER A 28 11.41 -1.41 1.38
C SER A 28 12.37 -1.29 2.57
N ILE A 29 13.22 -2.28 2.81
CA ILE A 29 14.28 -2.19 3.84
C ILE A 29 15.32 -1.14 3.42
N ALA A 30 15.87 -1.27 2.21
CA ALA A 30 16.93 -0.39 1.74
C ALA A 30 16.44 1.05 1.55
N GLY A 31 15.34 1.23 0.81
CA GLY A 31 14.71 2.53 0.61
C GLY A 31 14.19 3.11 1.93
N GLY A 32 13.61 2.29 2.80
CA GLY A 32 13.14 2.72 4.11
C GLY A 32 14.26 3.27 4.99
N ALA A 33 15.42 2.60 5.03
CA ALA A 33 16.60 3.07 5.74
C ALA A 33 17.08 4.42 5.19
N VAL A 34 17.14 4.56 3.86
CA VAL A 34 17.51 5.82 3.20
C VAL A 34 16.51 6.94 3.53
N LEU A 35 15.21 6.69 3.39
CA LEU A 35 14.18 7.69 3.64
C LEU A 35 14.15 8.15 5.10
N ILE A 36 14.27 7.23 6.05
CA ILE A 36 14.31 7.57 7.48
C ILE A 36 15.60 8.35 7.81
N ALA A 37 16.74 7.97 7.21
CA ALA A 37 17.99 8.72 7.38
C ALA A 37 17.88 10.15 6.81
N LEU A 38 17.29 10.31 5.63
CA LEU A 38 17.02 11.62 5.04
C LEU A 38 16.09 12.44 5.94
N ALA A 39 15.01 11.84 6.46
CA ALA A 39 14.11 12.51 7.39
C ALA A 39 14.80 12.93 8.70
N ALA A 40 15.80 12.16 9.15
CA ALA A 40 16.59 12.53 10.33
C ALA A 40 17.63 13.63 10.07
N VAL A 41 18.09 13.78 8.82
CA VAL A 41 19.07 14.79 8.43
C VAL A 41 18.41 16.12 8.06
N TYR A 42 17.33 16.08 7.27
CA TYR A 42 16.68 17.25 6.71
C TYR A 42 15.41 17.65 7.45
N GLY A 43 14.76 16.71 8.13
CA GLY A 43 13.42 16.91 8.68
C GLY A 43 13.32 17.01 10.20
N ASP A 44 12.08 17.11 10.66
CA ASP A 44 11.67 17.14 12.06
C ASP A 44 11.07 15.80 12.53
N ALA A 45 10.62 15.76 13.79
CA ALA A 45 10.00 14.57 14.37
C ALA A 45 8.76 14.07 13.60
N TRP A 46 7.98 14.98 12.98
CA TRP A 46 6.82 14.58 12.18
C TRP A 46 7.25 13.90 10.88
N GLN A 47 8.29 14.40 10.22
CA GLN A 47 8.85 13.78 9.02
C GLN A 47 9.39 12.38 9.34
N ILE A 48 10.15 12.22 10.42
CA ILE A 48 10.69 10.91 10.85
C ILE A 48 9.56 9.93 11.15
N VAL A 49 8.57 10.34 11.96
CA VAL A 49 7.46 9.45 12.35
C VAL A 49 6.61 9.07 11.14
N SER A 50 6.28 10.02 10.28
CA SER A 50 5.43 9.78 9.11
C SER A 50 6.13 8.89 8.08
N ALA A 51 7.43 9.13 7.82
CA ALA A 51 8.25 8.27 6.98
C ALA A 51 8.33 6.84 7.56
N SER A 52 8.52 6.72 8.88
CA SER A 52 8.58 5.42 9.56
C SER A 52 7.27 4.63 9.44
N ILE A 53 6.12 5.30 9.55
CA ILE A 53 4.80 4.69 9.36
C ILE A 53 4.63 4.21 7.92
N PHE A 54 4.95 5.06 6.94
CA PHE A 54 4.88 4.72 5.52
C PHE A 54 5.77 3.51 5.17
N VAL A 55 7.03 3.52 5.61
CA VAL A 55 7.99 2.42 5.39
C VAL A 55 7.53 1.13 6.06
N SER A 56 7.01 1.22 7.28
CA SER A 56 6.48 0.07 8.02
C SER A 56 5.27 -0.55 7.30
N ALA A 57 4.40 0.28 6.70
CA ALA A 57 3.27 -0.19 5.91
C ALA A 57 3.72 -0.92 4.62
N LEU A 58 4.76 -0.41 3.94
CA LEU A 58 5.39 -1.09 2.80
C LEU A 58 5.97 -2.45 3.21
N LEU A 59 6.81 -2.47 4.25
CA LEU A 59 7.43 -3.68 4.77
C LEU A 59 6.38 -4.72 5.15
N MET A 60 5.31 -4.30 5.83
CA MET A 60 4.23 -5.19 6.23
C MET A 60 3.50 -5.78 5.02
N LEU A 61 3.12 -4.96 4.02
CA LEU A 61 2.48 -5.46 2.79
C LEU A 61 3.37 -6.50 2.11
N TYR A 62 4.60 -6.13 1.77
CA TYR A 62 5.46 -7.00 0.97
C TYR A 62 5.79 -8.28 1.72
N THR A 63 6.05 -8.20 3.03
CA THR A 63 6.33 -9.38 3.86
C THR A 63 5.10 -10.28 3.95
N ALA A 64 3.91 -9.73 4.22
CA ALA A 64 2.67 -10.49 4.29
C ALA A 64 2.41 -11.25 2.98
N SER A 65 2.61 -10.57 1.86
CA SER A 65 2.37 -11.12 0.53
C SER A 65 3.39 -12.19 0.13
N THR A 66 4.67 -11.93 0.35
CA THR A 66 5.74 -12.91 0.12
C THR A 66 5.49 -14.17 0.93
N LEU A 67 5.16 -14.05 2.21
CA LEU A 67 4.86 -15.20 3.06
C LEU A 67 3.61 -15.96 2.59
N TYR A 68 2.55 -15.26 2.20
CA TYR A 68 1.31 -15.87 1.68
C TYR A 68 1.57 -16.74 0.45
N HIS A 69 2.42 -16.28 -0.46
CA HIS A 69 2.74 -17.02 -1.69
C HIS A 69 3.80 -18.11 -1.48
N ALA A 70 4.78 -17.86 -0.59
CA ALA A 70 5.86 -18.81 -0.33
C ALA A 70 5.42 -20.05 0.47
N ILE A 71 4.44 -19.91 1.38
CA ILE A 71 4.09 -20.98 2.33
C ILE A 71 2.94 -21.83 1.77
N PRO A 72 3.16 -23.14 1.49
CA PRO A 72 2.13 -24.01 0.90
C PRO A 72 1.17 -24.64 1.91
N HIS A 73 1.47 -24.57 3.21
CA HIS A 73 0.68 -25.21 4.26
C HIS A 73 -0.71 -24.58 4.39
N GLU A 74 -1.78 -25.37 4.21
CA GLU A 74 -3.16 -24.88 4.01
C GLU A 74 -3.64 -23.90 5.08
N ASN A 75 -3.59 -24.30 6.36
CA ASN A 75 -4.10 -23.47 7.45
C ASN A 75 -3.30 -22.17 7.61
N THR A 76 -1.99 -22.23 7.39
CA THR A 76 -1.11 -21.07 7.48
C THR A 76 -1.34 -20.13 6.31
N LYS A 77 -1.41 -20.67 5.08
CA LYS A 77 -1.70 -19.93 3.86
C LYS A 77 -3.04 -19.20 3.96
N ALA A 78 -4.06 -19.84 4.53
CA ALA A 78 -5.36 -19.24 4.72
C ALA A 78 -5.31 -18.01 5.65
N ARG A 79 -4.54 -18.06 6.74
CA ARG A 79 -4.32 -16.92 7.64
C ARG A 79 -3.47 -15.83 7.00
N LEU A 80 -2.40 -16.21 6.31
CA LEU A 80 -1.53 -15.26 5.61
C LEU A 80 -2.27 -14.52 4.49
N LYS A 81 -3.23 -15.18 3.83
CA LYS A 81 -4.11 -14.53 2.85
C LYS A 81 -4.98 -13.43 3.46
N ILE A 82 -5.44 -13.63 4.69
CA ILE A 82 -6.20 -12.60 5.42
C ILE A 82 -5.26 -11.44 5.72
N PHE A 83 -4.09 -11.75 6.27
CA PHE A 83 -3.09 -10.75 6.64
C PHE A 83 -2.62 -9.92 5.44
N ASP A 84 -2.31 -10.57 4.31
CA ASP A 84 -1.95 -9.95 3.02
C ASP A 84 -3.03 -8.95 2.55
N HIS A 85 -4.29 -9.35 2.54
CA HIS A 85 -5.38 -8.44 2.16
C HIS A 85 -5.62 -7.31 3.17
N CYS A 86 -5.38 -7.55 4.45
CA CYS A 86 -5.45 -6.50 5.47
C CYS A 86 -4.30 -5.50 5.31
N ALA A 87 -3.11 -5.96 4.93
CA ALA A 87 -1.95 -5.10 4.73
C ALA A 87 -2.14 -4.10 3.58
N ILE A 88 -3.00 -4.40 2.59
CA ILE A 88 -3.39 -3.42 1.55
C ILE A 88 -4.10 -2.20 2.17
N PHE A 89 -5.02 -2.40 3.13
CA PHE A 89 -5.68 -1.28 3.80
C PHE A 89 -4.69 -0.41 4.56
N VAL A 90 -3.74 -1.05 5.26
CA VAL A 90 -2.71 -0.33 6.01
C VAL A 90 -1.73 0.36 5.08
N LEU A 91 -1.37 -0.23 3.94
CA LEU A 91 -0.53 0.45 2.96
C LEU A 91 -1.20 1.72 2.44
N ILE A 92 -2.50 1.66 2.10
CA ILE A 92 -3.24 2.85 1.66
C ILE A 92 -3.23 3.92 2.75
N ALA A 93 -3.46 3.58 4.03
CA ALA A 93 -3.39 4.56 5.10
C ALA A 93 -1.95 5.09 5.35
N GLY A 94 -0.96 4.20 5.26
CA GLY A 94 0.45 4.52 5.40
C GLY A 94 0.94 5.48 4.32
N THR A 95 0.50 5.33 3.06
CA THR A 95 0.88 6.24 1.97
C THR A 95 0.30 7.64 2.12
N TYR A 96 -0.82 7.80 2.82
CA TYR A 96 -1.41 9.11 3.13
C TYR A 96 -0.72 9.82 4.30
N THR A 97 -0.05 9.07 5.18
CA THR A 97 0.44 9.58 6.46
C THR A 97 1.44 10.76 6.29
N PRO A 98 2.48 10.67 5.42
CA PRO A 98 3.37 11.81 5.18
C PRO A 98 2.64 13.06 4.70
N PHE A 99 1.76 12.93 3.71
CA PHE A 99 1.05 14.09 3.16
C PHE A 99 0.06 14.73 4.13
N THR A 100 -0.57 13.92 4.98
CA THR A 100 -1.53 14.41 5.97
C THR A 100 -0.88 15.03 7.19
N LEU A 101 0.28 14.52 7.64
CA LEU A 101 0.96 14.99 8.84
C LEU A 101 2.10 16.00 8.57
N ILE A 102 2.57 16.12 7.32
CA ILE A 102 3.63 17.04 6.92
C ILE A 102 3.06 18.16 6.04
N ALA A 103 2.56 17.85 4.83
CA ALA A 103 2.07 18.88 3.89
C ALA A 103 0.78 19.58 4.35
N LEU A 104 -0.24 18.83 4.77
CA LEU A 104 -1.58 19.38 5.07
C LEU A 104 -1.79 19.77 6.54
N ARG A 105 -0.74 19.91 7.34
CA ARG A 105 -0.80 20.10 8.80
C ARG A 105 -1.99 20.98 9.24
N GLY A 106 -2.64 20.57 10.33
CA GLY A 106 -3.84 21.25 10.86
C GLY A 106 -5.13 20.49 10.57
N VAL A 107 -6.24 21.21 10.42
CA VAL A 107 -7.59 20.62 10.35
C VAL A 107 -7.73 19.67 9.16
N TRP A 108 -7.23 20.06 7.98
CA TRP A 108 -7.29 19.24 6.77
C TRP A 108 -6.48 17.94 6.93
N GLY A 109 -5.23 18.06 7.36
CA GLY A 109 -4.34 16.92 7.62
C GLY A 109 -4.94 15.91 8.58
N TRP A 110 -5.36 16.35 9.77
CA TRP A 110 -5.94 15.46 10.78
C TRP A 110 -7.28 14.84 10.35
N SER A 111 -8.14 15.60 9.67
CA SER A 111 -9.42 15.09 9.18
C SER A 111 -9.22 13.98 8.14
N LEU A 112 -8.33 14.20 7.17
CA LEU A 112 -8.03 13.21 6.14
C LEU A 112 -7.28 12.00 6.73
N PHE A 113 -6.30 12.23 7.62
CA PHE A 113 -5.58 11.17 8.33
C PHE A 113 -6.55 10.26 9.10
N GLY A 114 -7.41 10.85 9.95
CA GLY A 114 -8.38 10.11 10.74
C GLY A 114 -9.40 9.37 9.89
N THR A 115 -9.85 9.97 8.78
CA THR A 115 -10.77 9.33 7.83
C THR A 115 -10.14 8.11 7.18
N VAL A 116 -8.94 8.22 6.63
CA VAL A 116 -8.29 7.12 5.90
C VAL A 116 -7.90 5.99 6.86
N TRP A 117 -7.34 6.30 8.03
CA TRP A 117 -7.02 5.28 9.04
C TRP A 117 -8.27 4.63 9.65
N GLY A 118 -9.35 5.41 9.86
CA GLY A 118 -10.64 4.87 10.30
C GLY A 118 -11.24 3.91 9.29
N LEU A 119 -11.23 4.27 8.00
CA LEU A 119 -11.67 3.39 6.92
C LEU A 119 -10.77 2.15 6.78
N ALA A 120 -9.46 2.28 6.99
CA ALA A 120 -8.54 1.14 7.01
C ALA A 120 -8.89 0.17 8.15
N ALA A 121 -9.13 0.68 9.37
CA ALA A 121 -9.53 -0.14 10.51
C ALA A 121 -10.87 -0.86 10.26
N LEU A 122 -11.86 -0.15 9.70
CA LEU A 122 -13.15 -0.75 9.31
C LEU A 122 -12.98 -1.80 8.21
N GLY A 123 -12.14 -1.54 7.21
CA GLY A 123 -11.83 -2.46 6.12
C GLY A 123 -11.13 -3.73 6.60
N ILE A 124 -10.18 -3.61 7.53
CA ILE A 124 -9.53 -4.73 8.21
C ILE A 124 -10.56 -5.55 9.00
N GLY A 125 -11.40 -4.89 9.80
CA GLY A 125 -12.50 -5.53 10.52
C GLY A 125 -13.39 -6.33 9.59
N PHE A 126 -13.86 -5.72 8.50
CA PHE A 126 -14.66 -6.40 7.48
C PHE A 126 -13.92 -7.62 6.89
N LYS A 127 -12.61 -7.50 6.62
CA LYS A 127 -11.85 -8.61 6.05
C LYS A 127 -11.69 -9.79 6.99
N LEU A 128 -11.51 -9.56 8.29
CA LEU A 128 -11.39 -10.62 9.29
C LEU A 128 -12.66 -11.51 9.34
N PHE A 129 -13.85 -10.92 9.15
CA PHE A 129 -15.12 -11.67 9.19
C PHE A 129 -15.59 -12.21 7.83
N PHE A 130 -15.25 -11.54 6.72
CA PHE A 130 -15.79 -11.85 5.38
C PHE A 130 -14.72 -12.25 4.35
N THR A 131 -13.61 -12.85 4.81
CA THR A 131 -12.51 -13.26 3.92
C THR A 131 -13.00 -14.16 2.77
N GLY A 132 -12.54 -13.86 1.54
CA GLY A 132 -12.76 -14.73 0.39
C GLY A 132 -14.11 -14.61 -0.31
N ARG A 133 -15.13 -14.00 0.32
CA ARG A 133 -16.49 -13.91 -0.24
C ARG A 133 -16.70 -12.69 -1.14
N PHE A 134 -16.15 -11.53 -0.76
CA PHE A 134 -16.44 -10.25 -1.43
C PHE A 134 -15.19 -9.58 -2.00
N ARG A 135 -14.51 -10.26 -2.93
CA ARG A 135 -13.28 -9.74 -3.55
C ARG A 135 -13.51 -8.39 -4.25
N GLY A 136 -14.54 -8.30 -5.10
CA GLY A 136 -14.84 -7.08 -5.86
C GLY A 136 -15.17 -5.88 -4.96
N ILE A 137 -15.93 -6.09 -3.89
CA ILE A 137 -16.25 -5.03 -2.91
C ILE A 137 -14.98 -4.54 -2.22
N SER A 138 -14.11 -5.45 -1.74
CA SER A 138 -12.85 -5.03 -1.12
C SER A 138 -11.97 -4.26 -2.10
N THR A 139 -11.85 -4.70 -3.36
CA THR A 139 -11.11 -3.96 -4.39
C THR A 139 -11.70 -2.57 -4.63
N ALA A 140 -13.03 -2.44 -4.71
CA ALA A 140 -13.68 -1.15 -4.86
C ALA A 140 -13.41 -0.22 -3.67
N ILE A 141 -13.43 -0.75 -2.44
CA ILE A 141 -13.08 0.02 -1.23
C ILE A 141 -11.62 0.46 -1.28
N TYR A 142 -10.68 -0.40 -1.68
CA TYR A 142 -9.27 -0.03 -1.82
C TYR A 142 -9.08 1.14 -2.79
N VAL A 143 -9.71 1.08 -3.96
CA VAL A 143 -9.63 2.14 -4.97
C VAL A 143 -10.29 3.42 -4.44
N ALA A 144 -11.49 3.32 -3.88
CA ALA A 144 -12.19 4.47 -3.32
C ALA A 144 -11.37 5.17 -2.22
N MET A 145 -10.81 4.40 -1.28
CA MET A 145 -9.91 4.92 -0.26
C MET A 145 -8.67 5.58 -0.86
N GLY A 146 -8.05 4.94 -1.87
CA GLY A 146 -6.86 5.44 -2.54
C GLY A 146 -7.05 6.81 -3.21
N TRP A 147 -8.27 7.14 -3.64
CA TRP A 147 -8.59 8.41 -4.29
C TRP A 147 -9.22 9.47 -3.36
N LEU A 148 -9.34 9.21 -2.05
CA LEU A 148 -9.87 10.20 -1.09
C LEU A 148 -9.09 11.51 -1.07
N VAL A 149 -7.81 11.49 -1.43
CA VAL A 149 -6.95 12.68 -1.55
C VAL A 149 -7.53 13.73 -2.51
N LEU A 150 -8.36 13.32 -3.48
CA LEU A 150 -9.04 14.26 -4.39
C LEU A 150 -9.97 15.24 -3.65
N VAL A 151 -10.52 14.86 -2.50
CA VAL A 151 -11.31 15.77 -1.66
C VAL A 151 -10.44 16.92 -1.14
N ALA A 152 -9.16 16.65 -0.90
CA ALA A 152 -8.16 17.61 -0.46
C ALA A 152 -7.28 18.11 -1.63
N ILE A 153 -7.72 18.01 -2.89
CA ILE A 153 -6.86 18.33 -4.05
C ILE A 153 -6.37 19.78 -4.05
N LYS A 154 -7.23 20.73 -3.68
CA LYS A 154 -6.86 22.15 -3.62
C LYS A 154 -5.74 22.40 -2.59
N PRO A 155 -5.93 22.08 -1.29
CA PRO A 155 -4.85 22.30 -0.32
C PRO A 155 -3.62 21.43 -0.61
N MET A 156 -3.77 20.24 -1.21
CA MET A 156 -2.62 19.44 -1.67
C MET A 156 -1.84 20.14 -2.78
N SER A 157 -2.53 20.75 -3.75
CA SER A 157 -1.88 21.47 -4.85
C SER A 157 -1.19 22.76 -4.43
N GLU A 158 -1.63 23.34 -3.31
CA GLU A 158 -1.00 24.51 -2.70
C GLU A 158 0.19 24.13 -1.81
N ALA A 159 0.16 22.94 -1.20
CA ALA A 159 1.19 22.46 -0.28
C ALA A 159 2.34 21.67 -0.94
N LEU A 160 2.14 21.15 -2.16
CA LEU A 160 3.12 20.32 -2.85
C LEU A 160 3.59 20.94 -4.16
N THR A 161 4.84 20.65 -4.53
CA THR A 161 5.37 20.97 -5.86
C THR A 161 4.68 20.15 -6.95
N SER A 162 4.70 20.66 -8.18
CA SER A 162 4.18 19.93 -9.35
C SER A 162 4.85 18.56 -9.54
N MET A 163 6.12 18.43 -9.16
CA MET A 163 6.85 17.16 -9.22
C MET A 163 6.29 16.15 -8.23
N GLU A 164 6.12 16.51 -6.96
CA GLU A 164 5.56 15.63 -5.92
C GLU A 164 4.12 15.20 -6.26
N LEU A 165 3.30 16.14 -6.74
CA LEU A 165 1.94 15.84 -7.21
C LEU A 165 1.94 14.89 -8.40
N SER A 166 2.88 15.05 -9.36
CA SER A 166 2.96 14.16 -10.51
C SER A 166 3.25 12.71 -10.10
N TRP A 167 4.15 12.51 -9.13
CA TRP A 167 4.44 11.20 -8.56
C TRP A 167 3.23 10.60 -7.84
N LEU A 168 2.45 11.40 -7.10
CA LEU A 168 1.20 10.94 -6.49
C LEU A 168 0.17 10.50 -7.52
N VAL A 169 -0.01 11.26 -8.60
CA VAL A 169 -0.93 10.92 -9.69
C VAL A 169 -0.51 9.61 -10.35
N TRP A 170 0.76 9.48 -10.72
CA TRP A 170 1.28 8.23 -11.30
C TRP A 170 1.13 7.06 -10.34
N GLY A 171 1.39 7.24 -9.04
CA GLY A 171 1.18 6.23 -8.02
C GLY A 171 -0.27 5.75 -7.96
N GLY A 172 -1.22 6.68 -7.92
CA GLY A 172 -2.66 6.37 -7.96
C GLY A 172 -3.08 5.64 -9.23
N LEU A 173 -2.53 6.02 -10.39
CA LEU A 173 -2.77 5.33 -11.66
C LEU A 173 -2.19 3.90 -11.67
N PHE A 174 -0.96 3.71 -11.21
CA PHE A 174 -0.34 2.37 -11.10
C PHE A 174 -1.20 1.45 -10.23
N TYR A 175 -1.59 1.89 -9.03
CA TYR A 175 -2.45 1.09 -8.16
C TYR A 175 -3.80 0.78 -8.79
N THR A 176 -4.44 1.77 -9.41
CA THR A 176 -5.76 1.60 -10.03
C THR A 176 -5.71 0.64 -11.23
N LEU A 177 -4.78 0.85 -12.16
CA LEU A 177 -4.61 0.01 -13.35
C LEU A 177 -4.23 -1.43 -12.97
N GLY A 178 -3.40 -1.60 -11.94
CA GLY A 178 -3.05 -2.92 -11.41
C GLY A 178 -4.28 -3.73 -10.98
N THR A 179 -5.34 -3.08 -10.49
CA THR A 179 -6.57 -3.79 -10.07
C THR A 179 -7.26 -4.53 -11.22
N ILE A 180 -7.05 -4.11 -12.47
CA ILE A 180 -7.56 -4.82 -13.65
C ILE A 180 -6.98 -6.23 -13.67
N PHE A 181 -5.65 -6.36 -13.64
CA PHE A 181 -4.97 -7.67 -13.63
C PHE A 181 -5.30 -8.51 -12.40
N TYR A 182 -5.49 -7.86 -11.24
CA TYR A 182 -5.97 -8.53 -10.04
C TYR A 182 -7.36 -9.17 -10.28
N MET A 183 -8.30 -8.42 -10.85
CA MET A 183 -9.69 -8.87 -11.01
C MET A 183 -9.86 -9.93 -12.12
N PHE A 184 -9.10 -9.84 -13.22
CA PHE A 184 -9.21 -10.75 -14.37
C PHE A 184 -8.34 -12.01 -14.23
N ARG A 185 -8.88 -13.05 -13.56
CA ARG A 185 -8.18 -14.34 -13.29
C ARG A 185 -7.79 -15.20 -14.50
N ARG A 186 -8.22 -14.85 -15.71
CA ARG A 186 -7.92 -15.63 -16.92
C ARG A 186 -6.55 -15.30 -17.53
N ILE A 187 -5.92 -14.22 -17.08
CA ILE A 187 -4.63 -13.76 -17.60
C ILE A 187 -3.52 -14.59 -16.91
N PRO A 188 -2.69 -15.34 -17.65
CA PRO A 188 -1.54 -16.04 -17.08
C PRO A 188 -0.62 -15.05 -16.36
N TYR A 189 -0.15 -15.40 -15.15
CA TYR A 189 0.65 -14.50 -14.31
C TYR A 189 -0.03 -13.16 -13.95
N GLY A 190 -1.36 -13.03 -14.12
CA GLY A 190 -2.07 -11.77 -13.86
C GLY A 190 -1.87 -11.23 -12.43
N HIS A 191 -1.70 -12.12 -11.46
CA HIS A 191 -1.40 -11.72 -10.08
C HIS A 191 0.01 -11.14 -9.91
N ALA A 192 1.01 -11.75 -10.55
CA ALA A 192 2.39 -11.24 -10.55
C ALA A 192 2.49 -9.92 -11.32
N ILE A 193 1.72 -9.75 -12.41
CA ILE A 193 1.62 -8.46 -13.10
C ILE A 193 1.03 -7.41 -12.15
N TRP A 194 -0.04 -7.74 -11.43
CA TRP A 194 -0.58 -6.85 -10.40
C TRP A 194 0.46 -6.49 -9.32
N HIS A 195 1.29 -7.43 -8.87
CA HIS A 195 2.40 -7.15 -7.95
C HIS A 195 3.38 -6.11 -8.52
N CYS A 196 3.72 -6.19 -9.80
CA CYS A 196 4.56 -5.20 -10.46
C CYS A 196 3.90 -3.80 -10.48
N PHE A 197 2.58 -3.71 -10.67
CA PHE A 197 1.86 -2.43 -10.56
C PHE A 197 1.87 -1.88 -9.13
N VAL A 198 1.73 -2.75 -8.12
CA VAL A 198 1.82 -2.35 -6.70
C VAL A 198 3.21 -1.81 -6.36
N LEU A 199 4.27 -2.47 -6.86
CA LEU A 199 5.65 -1.98 -6.75
C LEU A 199 5.84 -0.63 -7.44
N GLY A 200 5.37 -0.49 -8.68
CA GLY A 200 5.45 0.78 -9.41
C GLY A 200 4.73 1.92 -8.67
N GLY A 201 3.55 1.65 -8.14
CA GLY A 201 2.82 2.59 -7.29
C GLY A 201 3.60 2.95 -6.04
N SER A 202 4.18 1.97 -5.34
CA SER A 202 5.00 2.19 -4.15
C SER A 202 6.24 3.03 -4.43
N VAL A 203 6.92 2.81 -5.56
CA VAL A 203 8.07 3.61 -5.99
C VAL A 203 7.66 5.06 -6.24
N CYS A 204 6.51 5.28 -6.89
CA CYS A 204 6.00 6.63 -7.12
C CYS A 204 5.70 7.34 -5.80
N HIS A 205 5.00 6.67 -4.87
CA HIS A 205 4.72 7.24 -3.55
C HIS A 205 6.00 7.47 -2.74
N TYR A 206 6.97 6.55 -2.79
CA TYR A 206 8.27 6.72 -2.15
C TYR A 206 8.99 7.96 -2.69
N ALA A 207 9.02 8.16 -4.01
CA ALA A 207 9.62 9.34 -4.63
C ALA A 207 8.94 10.64 -4.16
N ALA A 208 7.61 10.66 -4.11
CA ALA A 208 6.86 11.82 -3.62
C ALA A 208 7.18 12.14 -2.15
N VAL A 209 7.23 11.12 -1.27
CA VAL A 209 7.55 11.31 0.15
C VAL A 209 9.02 11.71 0.34
N MET A 210 9.94 11.12 -0.42
CA MET A 210 11.35 11.47 -0.37
C MET A 210 11.59 12.92 -0.80
N LEU A 211 10.94 13.38 -1.87
CA LEU A 211 11.01 14.78 -2.31
C LEU A 211 10.47 15.72 -1.25
N GLN A 212 9.29 15.42 -0.69
CA GLN A 212 8.72 16.19 0.41
C GLN A 212 9.69 16.30 1.60
N VAL A 213 10.31 15.20 2.01
CA VAL A 213 11.28 15.18 3.12
C VAL A 213 12.54 16.02 2.85
N ILE A 214 12.98 16.12 1.60
CA ILE A 214 14.18 16.88 1.24
C ILE A 214 13.88 18.37 1.01
N ASN A 215 12.65 18.70 0.58
CA ASN A 215 12.26 20.04 0.16
C ASN A 215 11.59 20.88 1.26
N ASP A 216 10.99 20.25 2.28
CA ASP A 216 10.40 20.90 3.47
C ASP A 216 11.44 21.14 4.57
#